data_AF-A0A7W8E7K1-F1
#
_entry.id   AF-A0A7W8E7K1-F1
#
_cell.length_a   1.000
_cell.length_b   1.000
_cell.length_c   1.000
_cell.angle_alpha   90.00
_cell.angle_beta   90.00
_cell.angle_gamma   90.00
#
_symmetry.space_group_name_H-M   'P 1'
#
loop_
_entity.id
_entity.type
_entity.pdbx_description
1 polymer ?
#
loop_
_entity_poly.entity_id
_entity_poly.type
_entity_poly.pdbx_seq_one_letter_code
_entity_poly.pdbx_strand_id
1 'polypeptide(L)'
;MKSLFVAFAALSLTSGANCGQHATTQVGQSKSLIRRCYQNSSRPVERVVYFNDFNTTPGSNFPEWSSPGYSYVGAGISGSGPQRVTNVRSPNRSQTFLGEFGGPYVLPQGSKPVMKVSEIIKLSLDHLPRHKIMTIQFDLYVLKSWDGDSTQYGPDRFGLSVDSGPFLINTTFSNNPKIITDGSTQNYPTPVSAPQAGALSIGTLGYSDFFKDSVYRFAFSFAHSSESVRLAFSSDLFEGKGTDDESWGLDNVCVRISDAADR
;
A
#
# COMPACT_ATOMS: atom_id res chain seq x y z
N MET A 1 8.13 -25.87 16.07
CA MET A 1 8.38 -24.79 15.09
C MET A 1 8.09 -25.34 13.71
N LYS A 2 6.95 -25.01 13.10
CA LYS A 2 6.64 -25.36 11.70
C LYS A 2 6.36 -24.05 10.97
N SER A 3 7.24 -23.69 10.04
CA SER A 3 7.05 -22.55 9.13
C SER A 3 5.80 -22.76 8.30
N LEU A 4 4.93 -21.75 8.28
CA LEU A 4 3.79 -21.67 7.38
C LEU A 4 4.25 -20.95 6.11
N PHE A 5 4.24 -21.66 4.98
CA PHE A 5 4.49 -21.06 3.67
C PHE A 5 3.31 -20.17 3.28
N VAL A 6 3.61 -18.90 2.95
CA VAL A 6 2.67 -17.99 2.29
C VAL A 6 2.76 -18.26 0.79
N ALA A 7 1.66 -18.71 0.18
CA ALA A 7 1.56 -18.91 -1.26
C ALA A 7 1.09 -17.62 -1.95
N PHE A 8 1.89 -17.09 -2.87
CA PHE A 8 1.47 -16.05 -3.81
C PHE A 8 0.79 -16.73 -5.00
N ALA A 9 -0.48 -16.43 -5.25
CA ALA A 9 -1.16 -16.80 -6.48
C ALA A 9 -1.34 -15.55 -7.35
N ALA A 10 -0.58 -15.48 -8.45
CA ALA A 10 -0.83 -14.52 -9.52
C ALA A 10 -2.04 -15.01 -10.34
N LEU A 11 -3.15 -14.25 -10.34
CA LEU A 11 -4.25 -14.51 -11.26
C LEU A 11 -3.93 -13.90 -12.62
N SER A 12 -3.68 -14.77 -13.60
CA SER A 12 -3.73 -14.46 -15.03
C SER A 12 -5.20 -14.35 -15.48
N LEU A 13 -5.58 -13.22 -16.06
CA LEU A 13 -6.87 -13.02 -16.72
C LEU A 13 -6.78 -13.53 -18.17
N THR A 14 -7.36 -14.68 -18.46
CA THR A 14 -7.68 -15.07 -19.84
C THR A 14 -9.13 -14.70 -20.15
N SER A 15 -9.31 -13.80 -21.13
CA SER A 15 -10.60 -13.45 -21.69
C SER A 15 -11.10 -14.57 -22.62
N GLY A 16 -12.30 -15.08 -22.40
CA GLY A 16 -12.93 -15.98 -23.37
C GLY A 16 -14.24 -16.58 -22.89
N ALA A 17 -15.35 -15.89 -23.14
CA ALA A 17 -16.65 -16.55 -23.29
C ALA A 17 -17.56 -15.70 -24.19
N ASN A 18 -17.69 -16.13 -25.45
CA ASN A 18 -18.69 -15.66 -26.39
C ASN A 18 -20.10 -15.98 -25.88
N CYS A 19 -21.02 -15.01 -25.93
CA CYS A 19 -22.45 -15.27 -25.83
C CYS A 19 -23.15 -14.71 -27.07
N GLY A 20 -23.75 -15.60 -27.86
CA GLY A 20 -24.43 -15.30 -29.11
C GLY A 20 -25.71 -14.50 -28.89
N GLN A 21 -25.96 -13.56 -29.80
CA GLN A 21 -27.16 -12.75 -29.82
C GLN A 21 -28.33 -13.51 -30.44
N HIS A 22 -29.47 -13.49 -29.77
CA HIS A 22 -30.78 -13.54 -30.44
C HIS A 22 -31.65 -12.44 -29.83
N ALA A 23 -31.85 -11.38 -30.60
CA ALA A 23 -32.78 -10.31 -30.29
C ALA A 23 -34.20 -10.73 -30.66
N THR A 24 -35.16 -10.51 -29.77
CA THR A 24 -36.56 -10.34 -30.16
C THR A 24 -37.17 -9.25 -29.32
N THR A 25 -37.61 -8.21 -30.01
CA THR A 25 -38.19 -6.97 -29.51
C THR A 25 -39.58 -7.22 -28.93
N GLN A 26 -39.90 -6.74 -27.73
CA GLN A 26 -41.21 -6.15 -27.41
C GLN A 26 -41.12 -5.20 -26.20
N VAL A 27 -41.89 -4.13 -26.31
CA VAL A 27 -41.99 -2.96 -25.42
C VAL A 27 -43.10 -3.21 -24.37
N GLY A 28 -42.86 -2.81 -23.11
CA GLY A 28 -43.94 -2.43 -22.18
C GLY A 28 -44.08 -3.24 -20.88
N GLN A 29 -43.84 -2.52 -19.76
CA GLN A 29 -44.32 -2.71 -18.39
C GLN A 29 -43.84 -3.89 -17.50
N SER A 30 -43.23 -3.48 -16.36
CA SER A 30 -43.29 -4.03 -15.00
C SER A 30 -43.40 -5.55 -14.82
N LYS A 31 -42.29 -6.18 -14.41
CA LYS A 31 -42.19 -7.08 -13.24
C LYS A 31 -40.78 -7.66 -13.12
N SER A 32 -40.35 -7.79 -11.86
CA SER A 32 -39.22 -8.60 -11.39
C SER A 32 -38.96 -9.84 -12.24
N LEU A 33 -37.72 -9.97 -12.74
CA LEU A 33 -37.18 -11.23 -13.24
C LEU A 33 -35.76 -11.40 -12.67
N ILE A 34 -35.71 -11.82 -11.41
CA ILE A 34 -34.57 -12.55 -10.86
C ILE A 34 -34.46 -13.85 -11.67
N ARG A 35 -33.62 -13.87 -12.71
CA ARG A 35 -33.20 -15.13 -13.33
C ARG A 35 -32.07 -15.71 -12.51
N ARG A 36 -32.42 -16.67 -11.64
CA ARG A 36 -31.46 -17.64 -11.09
C ARG A 36 -30.90 -18.46 -12.25
N CYS A 37 -29.65 -18.19 -12.60
CA CYS A 37 -28.79 -19.25 -13.09
C CYS A 37 -28.10 -19.84 -11.86
N TYR A 38 -28.51 -21.05 -11.48
CA TYR A 38 -27.79 -21.88 -10.52
C TYR A 38 -26.46 -22.26 -11.19
N GLN A 39 -25.42 -21.44 -10.98
CA GLN A 39 -24.06 -21.93 -11.08
C GLN A 39 -23.60 -22.21 -9.65
N ASN A 40 -23.42 -23.50 -9.40
CA ASN A 40 -22.78 -24.03 -8.22
C ASN A 40 -21.31 -23.56 -8.26
N SER A 41 -21.07 -22.33 -7.81
CA SER A 41 -19.75 -21.83 -7.47
C SER A 41 -19.84 -21.34 -6.03
N SER A 42 -19.39 -22.18 -5.10
CA SER A 42 -19.14 -21.83 -3.69
C SER A 42 -17.97 -20.85 -3.56
N ARG A 43 -17.92 -19.81 -4.41
CA ARG A 43 -17.05 -18.67 -4.17
C ARG A 43 -17.66 -17.93 -2.98
N PRO A 44 -16.89 -17.75 -1.91
CA PRO A 44 -17.41 -17.03 -0.78
C PRO A 44 -17.75 -15.61 -1.22
N VAL A 45 -18.91 -15.11 -0.78
CA VAL A 45 -19.35 -13.76 -1.09
C VAL A 45 -18.38 -12.79 -0.41
N GLU A 46 -17.50 -12.18 -1.19
CA GLU A 46 -16.66 -11.09 -0.70
C GLU A 46 -17.50 -9.82 -0.55
N ARG A 47 -17.41 -9.20 0.63
CA ARG A 47 -18.06 -7.93 0.95
C ARG A 47 -16.99 -6.87 1.19
N VAL A 48 -17.07 -5.75 0.50
CA VAL A 48 -16.27 -4.55 0.83
C VAL A 48 -16.79 -3.96 2.14
N VAL A 49 -15.92 -3.82 3.13
CA VAL A 49 -16.22 -3.19 4.44
C VAL A 49 -15.57 -1.83 4.59
N TYR A 50 -14.58 -1.52 3.77
CA TYR A 50 -13.93 -0.22 3.73
C TYR A 50 -13.36 0.03 2.32
N PHE A 51 -13.51 1.26 1.83
CA PHE A 51 -12.85 1.74 0.62
C PHE A 51 -12.59 3.24 0.74
N ASN A 52 -11.39 3.67 0.36
CA ASN A 52 -11.05 5.08 0.23
C ASN A 52 -9.96 5.25 -0.84
N ASP A 53 -10.19 6.15 -1.78
CA ASP A 53 -9.26 6.58 -2.84
C ASP A 53 -8.66 7.98 -2.55
N PHE A 54 -8.97 8.53 -1.38
CA PHE A 54 -8.50 9.80 -0.88
C PHE A 54 -8.64 10.99 -1.84
N ASN A 55 -9.52 10.92 -2.86
CA ASN A 55 -9.74 11.94 -3.90
C ASN A 55 -10.54 13.17 -3.43
N THR A 56 -10.41 13.50 -2.15
CA THR A 56 -11.06 14.65 -1.49
C THR A 56 -10.14 15.88 -1.48
N THR A 57 -10.61 17.01 -0.96
CA THR A 57 -9.80 18.23 -0.81
C THR A 57 -8.50 17.91 -0.05
N PRO A 58 -7.32 18.35 -0.54
CA PRO A 58 -6.06 18.16 0.18
C PRO A 58 -6.12 18.68 1.61
N GLY A 59 -5.54 17.93 2.54
CA GLY A 59 -5.58 18.20 3.97
C GLY A 59 -6.85 17.71 4.66
N SER A 60 -7.69 16.92 3.99
CA SER A 60 -8.85 16.26 4.61
C SER A 60 -8.41 15.25 5.67
N ASN A 61 -9.18 15.16 6.75
CA ASN A 61 -8.96 14.20 7.83
C ASN A 61 -9.78 12.93 7.57
N PHE A 62 -9.24 11.79 7.95
CA PHE A 62 -9.91 10.49 7.85
C PHE A 62 -9.94 9.87 9.25
N PRO A 63 -11.08 9.90 9.96
CA PRO A 63 -11.16 9.54 11.39
C PRO A 63 -10.69 8.12 11.73
N GLU A 64 -10.80 7.20 10.77
CA GLU A 64 -10.33 5.82 10.87
C GLU A 64 -8.80 5.68 10.73
N TRP A 65 -8.11 6.75 10.33
CA TRP A 65 -6.66 6.81 10.19
C TRP A 65 -5.99 7.59 11.30
N SER A 66 -4.87 7.07 11.79
CA SER A 66 -4.09 7.70 12.85
C SER A 66 -2.60 7.37 12.73
N SER A 67 -1.76 8.11 13.45
CA SER A 67 -0.33 7.82 13.59
C SER A 67 0.10 8.08 15.03
N PRO A 68 0.95 7.23 15.63
CA PRO A 68 1.63 7.56 16.88
C PRO A 68 2.70 8.66 16.71
N GLY A 69 2.96 9.11 15.48
CA GLY A 69 4.05 10.02 15.15
C GLY A 69 5.20 9.32 14.43
N TYR A 70 6.20 10.12 14.05
CA TYR A 70 7.48 9.65 13.55
C TYR A 70 8.49 9.56 14.70
N SER A 71 9.51 8.72 14.52
CA SER A 71 10.72 8.71 15.36
C SER A 71 11.95 8.73 14.48
N TYR A 72 13.04 9.31 14.95
CA TYR A 72 14.31 9.27 14.25
C TYR A 72 15.45 8.90 15.18
N VAL A 73 16.47 8.26 14.62
CA VAL A 73 17.69 7.89 15.32
C VAL A 73 18.86 7.81 14.33
N GLY A 74 20.00 8.36 14.70
CA GLY A 74 21.20 8.36 13.86
C GLY A 74 22.16 9.46 14.27
N ALA A 75 23.41 9.40 13.81
CA ALA A 75 24.43 10.42 14.09
C ALA A 75 24.57 10.83 15.59
N GLY A 76 24.26 9.93 16.53
CA GLY A 76 24.28 10.21 17.97
C GLY A 76 23.10 11.03 18.52
N ILE A 77 22.08 11.30 17.70
CA ILE A 77 20.84 11.97 18.08
C ILE A 77 19.63 11.06 17.88
N SER A 78 18.58 11.31 18.65
CA SER A 78 17.27 10.69 18.46
C SER A 78 16.16 11.64 18.88
N GLY A 79 14.96 11.35 18.41
CA GLY A 79 13.77 12.11 18.77
C GLY A 79 12.51 11.55 18.13
N SER A 80 11.40 12.23 18.37
CA SER A 80 10.11 11.90 17.81
C SER A 80 9.25 13.14 17.70
N GLY A 81 8.19 13.05 16.90
CA GLY A 81 7.23 14.13 16.76
C GLY A 81 5.90 13.65 16.20
N PRO A 82 4.86 14.50 16.26
CA PRO A 82 3.56 14.17 15.73
C PRO A 82 3.61 14.02 14.20
N GLN A 83 2.83 13.08 13.67
CA GLN A 83 2.64 12.91 12.23
C GLN A 83 1.17 13.16 11.89
N ARG A 84 0.93 14.11 10.98
CA ARG A 84 -0.42 14.40 10.49
C ARG A 84 -0.81 13.38 9.42
N VAL A 85 -2.00 12.80 9.55
CA VAL A 85 -2.50 11.77 8.64
C VAL A 85 -3.61 12.35 7.78
N THR A 86 -3.22 12.92 6.65
CA THR A 86 -4.14 13.56 5.69
C THR A 86 -3.72 13.27 4.26
N ASN A 87 -4.58 13.62 3.32
CA ASN A 87 -4.25 13.52 1.91
C ASN A 87 -3.52 14.77 1.39
N VAL A 88 -2.74 14.59 0.33
CA VAL A 88 -2.12 15.65 -0.45
C VAL A 88 -2.42 15.47 -1.94
N ARG A 89 -2.20 16.52 -2.72
CA ARG A 89 -2.34 16.49 -4.19
C ARG A 89 -1.01 16.13 -4.83
N SER A 90 -1.03 15.20 -5.79
CA SER A 90 0.16 14.86 -6.58
C SER A 90 0.69 16.09 -7.34
N PRO A 91 1.99 16.17 -7.64
CA PRO A 91 2.57 17.30 -8.37
C PRO A 91 1.91 17.60 -9.73
N ASN A 92 1.53 16.56 -10.49
CA ASN A 92 0.80 16.74 -11.75
C ASN A 92 -0.68 17.13 -11.58
N ARG A 93 -1.17 17.20 -10.34
CA ARG A 93 -2.52 17.60 -9.94
C ARG A 93 -3.63 16.65 -10.39
N SER A 94 -3.31 15.48 -10.91
CA SER A 94 -4.28 14.52 -11.45
C SER A 94 -5.04 13.76 -10.37
N GLN A 95 -4.51 13.69 -9.14
CA GLN A 95 -5.10 12.91 -8.06
C GLN A 95 -4.64 13.39 -6.68
N THR A 96 -5.32 12.93 -5.64
CA THR A 96 -4.87 13.08 -4.25
C THR A 96 -4.73 11.71 -3.60
N PHE A 97 -3.83 11.58 -2.64
CA PHE A 97 -3.54 10.31 -1.96
C PHE A 97 -3.21 10.58 -0.48
N LEU A 98 -3.32 9.55 0.37
CA LEU A 98 -2.99 9.66 1.79
C LEU A 98 -1.46 9.74 1.98
N GLY A 99 -0.94 10.82 2.55
CA GLY A 99 0.49 11.14 2.60
C GLY A 99 0.74 12.63 2.35
N GLU A 100 1.93 13.09 2.01
CA GLU A 100 3.22 12.37 1.96
C GLU A 100 3.73 12.06 3.38
N PHE A 101 4.18 10.84 3.59
CA PHE A 101 4.83 10.37 4.82
C PHE A 101 6.33 10.20 4.55
N GLY A 102 7.17 10.59 5.49
CA GLY A 102 8.63 10.53 5.43
C GLY A 102 9.33 11.23 6.59
N GLY A 103 8.55 11.80 7.52
CA GLY A 103 9.03 12.66 8.60
C GLY A 103 9.66 13.98 8.13
N PRO A 104 10.11 14.82 9.07
CA PRO A 104 10.76 16.09 8.75
C PRO A 104 12.24 15.90 8.40
N TYR A 105 12.84 16.97 7.90
CA TYR A 105 14.30 17.09 7.82
C TYR A 105 14.90 17.10 9.23
N VAL A 106 15.68 16.07 9.57
CA VAL A 106 16.33 15.85 10.88
C VAL A 106 17.84 15.67 10.77
N LEU A 107 18.40 15.77 9.56
CA LEU A 107 19.83 15.65 9.31
C LEU A 107 20.59 16.89 9.83
N PRO A 108 21.52 16.76 10.80
CA PRO A 108 22.30 17.91 11.23
C PRO A 108 23.17 18.46 10.09
N GLN A 109 23.32 19.78 10.02
CA GLN A 109 24.08 20.43 8.95
C GLN A 109 25.51 19.86 8.85
N GLY A 110 25.92 19.48 7.63
CA GLY A 110 27.25 18.92 7.36
C GLY A 110 27.45 17.46 7.80
N SER A 111 26.41 16.80 8.33
CA SER A 111 26.47 15.38 8.68
C SER A 111 26.25 14.48 7.47
N LYS A 112 26.80 13.27 7.53
CA LYS A 112 26.45 12.20 6.58
C LYS A 112 25.00 11.76 6.80
N PRO A 113 24.27 11.34 5.75
CA PRO A 113 22.92 10.81 5.86
C PRO A 113 22.96 9.42 6.50
N VAL A 114 22.94 9.39 7.82
CA VAL A 114 22.91 8.15 8.64
C VAL A 114 21.74 8.19 9.61
N MET A 115 20.67 8.88 9.21
CA MET A 115 19.50 9.17 10.03
C MET A 115 18.36 8.27 9.60
N LYS A 116 18.04 7.29 10.44
CA LYS A 116 16.84 6.48 10.26
C LYS A 116 15.62 7.27 10.73
N VAL A 117 14.60 7.39 9.89
CA VAL A 117 13.27 7.92 10.21
C VAL A 117 12.26 6.79 10.09
N SER A 118 11.56 6.49 11.18
CA SER A 118 10.51 5.46 11.23
C SER A 118 9.16 6.11 11.41
N GLU A 119 8.17 5.64 10.64
CA GLU A 119 6.78 6.07 10.73
C GLU A 119 5.82 4.89 10.73
N ILE A 120 4.68 5.09 11.37
CA ILE A 120 3.56 4.15 11.35
C ILE A 120 2.28 4.92 11.08
N ILE A 121 1.53 4.48 10.07
CA ILE A 121 0.20 4.97 9.73
C ILE A 121 -0.78 3.81 9.92
N LYS A 122 -1.83 4.03 10.71
CA LYS A 122 -2.77 2.99 11.14
C LYS A 122 -4.15 3.24 10.57
N LEU A 123 -4.74 2.21 9.97
CA LEU A 123 -6.17 2.13 9.70
C LEU A 123 -6.82 1.27 10.79
N SER A 124 -7.82 1.81 11.50
CA SER A 124 -8.61 1.08 12.50
C SER A 124 -10.05 0.95 12.02
N LEU A 125 -10.51 -0.29 11.87
CA LEU A 125 -11.90 -0.59 11.53
C LEU A 125 -12.52 -1.38 12.67
N ASP A 126 -13.67 -0.93 13.16
CA ASP A 126 -14.44 -1.57 14.22
C ASP A 126 -15.82 -1.99 13.71
N HIS A 127 -16.54 -2.80 14.51
CA HIS A 127 -17.88 -3.30 14.18
C HIS A 127 -17.96 -4.07 12.85
N LEU A 128 -16.90 -4.82 12.53
CA LEU A 128 -16.83 -5.65 11.33
C LEU A 128 -17.87 -6.79 11.40
N PRO A 129 -18.64 -7.04 10.33
CA PRO A 129 -19.53 -8.20 10.26
C PRO A 129 -18.76 -9.51 10.44
N ARG A 130 -19.44 -10.57 10.88
CA ARG A 130 -18.85 -11.92 10.96
C ARG A 130 -18.20 -12.33 9.63
N HIS A 131 -16.99 -12.86 9.71
CA HIS A 131 -16.21 -13.37 8.59
C HIS A 131 -15.15 -14.38 9.07
N LYS A 132 -14.42 -14.98 8.12
CA LYS A 132 -13.26 -15.85 8.43
C LYS A 132 -11.99 -15.41 7.70
N ILE A 133 -12.13 -14.69 6.59
CA ILE A 133 -11.03 -14.19 5.77
C ILE A 133 -11.19 -12.69 5.60
N MET A 134 -10.08 -11.97 5.68
CA MET A 134 -9.97 -10.58 5.32
C MET A 134 -8.97 -10.42 4.17
N THR A 135 -9.28 -9.53 3.23
CA THR A 135 -8.41 -9.15 2.13
C THR A 135 -8.18 -7.64 2.16
N ILE A 136 -6.93 -7.22 2.26
CA ILE A 136 -6.50 -5.82 2.10
C ILE A 136 -5.90 -5.65 0.72
N GLN A 137 -6.37 -4.65 -0.01
CA GLN A 137 -5.80 -4.20 -1.27
C GLN A 137 -5.49 -2.70 -1.18
N PHE A 138 -4.36 -2.27 -1.72
CA PHE A 138 -3.96 -0.86 -1.74
C PHE A 138 -2.92 -0.61 -2.81
N ASP A 139 -2.78 0.66 -3.19
CA ASP A 139 -1.65 1.15 -3.95
C ASP A 139 -0.67 1.83 -2.99
N LEU A 140 0.59 1.40 -3.02
CA LEU A 140 1.72 2.07 -2.37
C LEU A 140 2.37 3.01 -3.37
N TYR A 141 2.54 4.26 -2.99
CA TYR A 141 3.33 5.23 -3.73
C TYR A 141 4.69 5.35 -3.06
N VAL A 142 5.74 5.01 -3.81
CA VAL A 142 7.14 5.21 -3.44
C VAL A 142 7.62 6.44 -4.20
N LEU A 143 7.96 7.51 -3.48
CA LEU A 143 8.15 8.83 -4.05
C LEU A 143 9.61 9.26 -3.91
N LYS A 144 10.16 9.84 -4.97
CA LYS A 144 11.47 10.50 -4.98
C LYS A 144 12.59 9.47 -4.70
N SER A 145 13.60 9.77 -3.90
CA SER A 145 14.90 9.08 -3.93
C SER A 145 15.04 7.86 -3.03
N TRP A 146 14.00 7.04 -2.83
CA TRP A 146 14.17 5.79 -2.06
C TRP A 146 15.33 4.96 -2.61
N ASP A 147 16.22 4.52 -1.73
CA ASP A 147 17.53 3.93 -2.00
C ASP A 147 17.61 2.42 -1.78
N GLY A 148 16.50 1.78 -1.41
CA GLY A 148 16.34 0.34 -1.42
C GLY A 148 17.27 -0.39 -0.46
N ASP A 149 18.24 -1.16 -0.98
CA ASP A 149 19.19 -1.96 -0.20
C ASP A 149 20.53 -1.24 0.04
N SER A 150 20.64 0.03 -0.37
CA SER A 150 21.86 0.80 -0.15
C SER A 150 22.28 0.73 1.32
N THR A 151 23.55 0.40 1.58
CA THR A 151 24.10 0.43 2.94
C THR A 151 24.56 1.81 3.37
N GLN A 152 24.57 2.76 2.43
CA GLN A 152 25.02 4.13 2.65
C GLN A 152 23.85 5.10 2.82
N TYR A 153 22.82 4.97 1.98
CA TYR A 153 21.66 5.87 1.96
C TYR A 153 20.36 5.16 2.38
N GLY A 154 20.39 3.83 2.43
CA GLY A 154 19.27 2.97 2.83
C GLY A 154 19.56 2.19 4.12
N PRO A 155 18.81 1.10 4.40
CA PRO A 155 17.78 0.53 3.54
C PRO A 155 16.40 1.15 3.70
N ASP A 156 15.73 1.51 2.60
CA ASP A 156 14.40 2.11 2.64
C ASP A 156 13.31 1.06 2.52
N ARG A 157 12.58 0.91 3.62
CA ARG A 157 11.71 -0.22 3.90
C ARG A 157 10.28 0.24 3.97
N PHE A 158 9.39 -0.57 3.40
CA PHE A 158 7.96 -0.47 3.66
C PHE A 158 7.42 -1.79 4.21
N GLY A 159 6.49 -1.68 5.15
CA GLY A 159 5.84 -2.82 5.77
C GLY A 159 4.35 -2.62 6.01
N LEU A 160 3.62 -3.73 6.06
CA LEU A 160 2.22 -3.80 6.50
C LEU A 160 2.07 -4.96 7.49
N SER A 161 1.54 -4.68 8.67
CA SER A 161 1.20 -5.68 9.69
C SER A 161 -0.27 -5.58 10.12
N VAL A 162 -0.79 -6.66 10.69
CA VAL A 162 -2.17 -6.78 11.18
C VAL A 162 -2.14 -7.00 12.69
N ASP A 163 -2.85 -6.18 13.46
CA ASP A 163 -3.01 -6.30 14.92
C ASP A 163 -1.70 -6.45 15.71
N SER A 164 -0.63 -5.77 15.26
CA SER A 164 0.73 -5.91 15.80
C SER A 164 1.33 -7.32 15.67
N GLY A 165 0.76 -8.16 14.83
CA GLY A 165 1.26 -9.48 14.45
C GLY A 165 2.32 -9.42 13.35
N PRO A 166 2.59 -10.57 12.70
CA PRO A 166 3.57 -10.65 11.61
C PRO A 166 3.24 -9.71 10.44
N PHE A 167 4.29 -9.29 9.73
CA PHE A 167 4.15 -8.52 8.51
C PHE A 167 3.55 -9.37 7.38
N LEU A 168 2.56 -8.83 6.68
CA LEU A 168 2.06 -9.33 5.38
C LEU A 168 3.07 -9.03 4.27
N ILE A 169 3.69 -7.86 4.34
CA ILE A 169 4.85 -7.46 3.56
C ILE A 169 5.79 -6.68 4.45
N ASN A 170 7.07 -6.93 4.27
CA ASN A 170 8.13 -6.10 4.81
C ASN A 170 9.29 -6.26 3.81
N THR A 171 9.50 -5.30 2.93
CA THR A 171 10.59 -5.33 1.94
C THR A 171 11.16 -3.94 1.66
N THR A 172 12.23 -3.87 0.88
CA THR A 172 12.85 -2.62 0.42
C THR A 172 12.34 -2.25 -0.96
N PHE A 173 12.33 -0.95 -1.26
CA PHE A 173 11.93 -0.37 -2.54
C PHE A 173 12.96 0.70 -2.94
N SER A 174 13.22 0.84 -4.24
CA SER A 174 14.18 1.81 -4.75
C SER A 174 13.63 2.54 -5.98
N ASN A 175 13.83 3.85 -5.99
CA ASN A 175 13.72 4.71 -7.15
C ASN A 175 15.10 5.23 -7.61
N ASN A 176 16.18 4.97 -6.86
CA ASN A 176 17.53 5.38 -7.23
C ASN A 176 18.14 4.43 -8.28
N PRO A 177 18.33 4.88 -9.54
CA PRO A 177 18.90 4.03 -10.60
C PRO A 177 20.41 3.71 -10.41
N LYS A 178 21.08 4.29 -9.40
CA LYS A 178 22.52 4.15 -9.17
C LYS A 178 22.91 2.84 -8.47
N ILE A 179 22.62 1.71 -9.09
CA ILE A 179 22.94 0.38 -8.56
C ILE A 179 24.45 0.22 -8.29
N ILE A 180 25.30 0.69 -9.22
CA ILE A 180 26.75 0.45 -9.15
C ILE A 180 27.44 1.34 -8.11
N THR A 181 27.04 2.61 -7.99
CA THR A 181 27.72 3.55 -7.08
C THR A 181 27.12 3.55 -5.69
N ASP A 182 25.80 3.35 -5.57
CA ASP A 182 25.07 3.54 -4.32
C ASP A 182 24.51 2.22 -3.78
N GLY A 183 24.54 1.13 -4.57
CA GLY A 183 24.03 -0.17 -4.15
C GLY A 183 22.50 -0.24 -4.09
N SER A 184 21.80 0.68 -4.75
CA SER A 184 20.35 0.90 -4.58
C SER A 184 19.45 -0.14 -5.25
N THR A 185 19.77 -1.44 -5.14
CA THR A 185 18.82 -2.51 -5.50
C THR A 185 17.62 -2.53 -4.55
N GLN A 186 16.61 -3.35 -4.81
CA GLN A 186 15.49 -3.56 -3.89
C GLN A 186 15.14 -5.04 -3.76
N ASN A 187 14.46 -5.41 -2.68
CA ASN A 187 14.05 -6.79 -2.43
C ASN A 187 12.63 -7.13 -2.90
N TYR A 188 11.92 -6.18 -3.51
CA TYR A 188 10.66 -6.43 -4.22
C TYR A 188 10.88 -6.39 -5.75
N PRO A 189 10.25 -7.27 -6.55
CA PRO A 189 9.43 -8.42 -6.15
C PRO A 189 10.25 -9.58 -5.59
N THR A 190 11.54 -9.62 -5.86
CA THR A 190 12.49 -10.62 -5.35
C THR A 190 13.78 -9.95 -4.89
N PRO A 191 14.63 -10.63 -4.10
CA PRO A 191 15.90 -10.07 -3.67
C PRO A 191 16.76 -9.56 -4.83
N VAL A 192 17.45 -8.43 -4.62
CA VAL A 192 18.39 -7.83 -5.59
C VAL A 192 17.72 -7.45 -6.94
N SER A 193 16.45 -7.07 -6.90
CA SER A 193 15.77 -6.51 -8.08
C SER A 193 16.28 -5.11 -8.40
N ALA A 194 16.18 -4.73 -9.68
CA ALA A 194 16.47 -3.37 -10.10
C ALA A 194 15.48 -2.37 -9.45
N PRO A 195 15.88 -1.09 -9.28
CA PRO A 195 14.97 -0.02 -8.90
C PRO A 195 13.69 -0.05 -9.72
N GLN A 196 12.55 0.19 -9.06
CA GLN A 196 11.23 0.25 -9.68
C GLN A 196 10.72 -1.09 -10.26
N ALA A 197 11.45 -2.19 -10.07
CA ALA A 197 11.00 -3.51 -10.51
C ALA A 197 9.69 -3.91 -9.83
N GLY A 198 8.73 -4.41 -10.61
CA GLY A 198 7.40 -4.79 -10.13
C GLY A 198 6.44 -3.62 -9.92
N ALA A 199 6.83 -2.38 -10.25
CA ALA A 199 5.91 -1.25 -10.23
C ALA A 199 4.81 -1.40 -11.30
N LEU A 200 3.58 -1.04 -10.94
CA LEU A 200 2.44 -0.91 -11.84
C LEU A 200 2.62 0.28 -12.78
N SER A 201 3.18 1.38 -12.28
CA SER A 201 3.50 2.58 -13.06
C SER A 201 4.68 3.33 -12.47
N ILE A 202 5.35 4.13 -13.31
CA ILE A 202 6.53 4.93 -12.97
C ILE A 202 6.34 6.34 -13.56
N GLY A 203 6.60 7.37 -12.77
CA GLY A 203 6.56 8.77 -13.20
C GLY A 203 5.17 9.27 -13.56
N THR A 204 4.14 8.75 -12.89
CA THR A 204 2.73 9.02 -13.20
C THR A 204 2.10 10.07 -12.29
N LEU A 205 2.74 10.43 -11.18
CA LEU A 205 2.22 11.42 -10.23
C LEU A 205 2.82 12.81 -10.45
N GLY A 206 3.81 12.93 -11.33
CA GLY A 206 4.45 14.19 -11.70
C GLY A 206 5.60 14.57 -10.80
N TYR A 207 6.12 13.66 -9.97
CA TYR A 207 7.41 13.86 -9.31
C TYR A 207 8.46 13.86 -10.41
N SER A 208 8.86 15.06 -10.81
CA SER A 208 9.88 15.30 -11.83
C SER A 208 11.23 15.43 -11.14
N ASP A 209 12.11 14.48 -11.42
CA ASP A 209 13.58 14.54 -11.39
C ASP A 209 14.09 13.11 -11.61
N PHE A 210 15.40 12.94 -11.61
CA PHE A 210 16.14 11.68 -11.84
C PHE A 210 15.53 10.43 -11.18
N PHE A 211 14.87 10.57 -10.01
CA PHE A 211 14.31 9.46 -9.22
C PHE A 211 12.82 9.12 -9.50
N LYS A 212 12.00 10.11 -9.86
CA LYS A 212 10.56 9.97 -10.15
C LYS A 212 9.71 9.39 -9.00
N ASP A 213 8.45 9.05 -9.28
CA ASP A 213 7.58 8.20 -8.46
C ASP A 213 7.45 6.79 -9.04
N SER A 214 7.15 5.81 -8.19
CA SER A 214 6.71 4.47 -8.59
C SER A 214 5.51 4.02 -7.77
N VAL A 215 4.59 3.31 -8.43
CA VAL A 215 3.33 2.84 -7.84
C VAL A 215 3.32 1.32 -7.82
N TYR A 216 2.97 0.73 -6.68
CA TYR A 216 2.86 -0.71 -6.50
C TYR A 216 1.47 -1.08 -6.01
N ARG A 217 0.85 -2.10 -6.60
CA ARG A 217 -0.45 -2.61 -6.17
C ARG A 217 -0.29 -3.90 -5.39
N PHE A 218 -0.76 -3.89 -4.15
CA PHE A 218 -0.73 -5.05 -3.27
C PHE A 218 -2.13 -5.59 -2.99
N ALA A 219 -2.21 -6.90 -2.80
CA ALA A 219 -3.38 -7.59 -2.29
C ALA A 219 -2.93 -8.75 -1.39
N PHE A 220 -3.39 -8.76 -0.15
CA PHE A 220 -3.09 -9.80 0.83
C PHE A 220 -4.39 -10.34 1.44
N SER A 221 -4.55 -11.66 1.44
CA SER A 221 -5.65 -12.35 2.12
C SER A 221 -5.10 -13.13 3.32
N PHE A 222 -5.75 -13.01 4.47
CA PHE A 222 -5.35 -13.67 5.70
C PHE A 222 -6.57 -14.09 6.53
N ALA A 223 -6.38 -15.08 7.41
CA ALA A 223 -7.42 -15.50 8.34
C ALA A 223 -7.66 -14.41 9.37
N HIS A 224 -8.91 -13.99 9.52
CA HIS A 224 -9.34 -12.99 10.49
C HIS A 224 -10.83 -13.17 10.79
N SER A 225 -11.22 -13.01 12.04
CA SER A 225 -12.61 -13.19 12.48
C SER A 225 -13.05 -12.25 13.60
N SER A 226 -12.16 -11.36 14.06
CA SER A 226 -12.47 -10.37 15.08
C SER A 226 -13.41 -9.29 14.52
N GLU A 227 -14.18 -8.65 15.40
CA GLU A 227 -15.07 -7.52 15.03
C GLU A 227 -14.30 -6.20 14.82
N SER A 228 -13.00 -6.18 15.06
CA SER A 228 -12.12 -5.04 14.80
C SER A 228 -10.80 -5.50 14.19
N VAL A 229 -10.18 -4.66 13.37
CA VAL A 229 -8.82 -4.86 12.84
C VAL A 229 -8.02 -3.57 12.91
N ARG A 230 -6.73 -3.68 13.20
CA ARG A 230 -5.75 -2.60 13.06
C ARG A 230 -4.71 -2.97 12.01
N LEU A 231 -4.71 -2.25 10.90
CA LEU A 231 -3.70 -2.37 9.86
C LEU A 231 -2.65 -1.29 10.06
N ALA A 232 -1.39 -1.68 10.26
CA ALA A 232 -0.29 -0.77 10.48
C ALA A 232 0.66 -0.79 9.29
N PHE A 233 0.65 0.30 8.51
CA PHE A 233 1.57 0.59 7.44
C PHE A 233 2.78 1.32 8.02
N SER A 234 3.99 0.86 7.72
CA SER A 234 5.20 1.42 8.31
C SER A 234 6.26 1.68 7.27
N SER A 235 7.08 2.69 7.51
CA SER A 235 8.31 2.91 6.76
C SER A 235 9.50 3.04 7.71
N ASP A 236 10.67 2.67 7.18
CA ASP A 236 11.98 3.04 7.70
C ASP A 236 12.74 3.68 6.53
N LEU A 237 13.01 4.99 6.59
CA LEU A 237 13.76 5.74 5.57
C LEU A 237 15.11 6.20 6.13
N PHE A 238 16.15 6.29 5.29
CA PHE A 238 17.53 6.31 5.77
C PHE A 238 18.39 7.51 5.36
N GLU A 239 17.82 8.68 5.14
CA GLU A 239 18.63 9.89 4.96
C GLU A 239 18.33 11.01 5.97
N GLY A 240 17.12 11.02 6.53
CA GLY A 240 16.64 12.06 7.45
C GLY A 240 16.57 13.45 6.81
N LYS A 241 16.45 13.53 5.49
CA LYS A 241 16.28 14.78 4.74
C LYS A 241 14.81 15.17 4.56
N GLY A 242 13.89 14.40 5.14
CA GLY A 242 12.46 14.66 5.11
C GLY A 242 11.81 14.42 3.75
N THR A 243 10.55 14.82 3.63
CA THR A 243 9.71 14.45 2.49
C THR A 243 10.20 14.95 1.14
N ASP A 244 10.97 16.03 1.06
CA ASP A 244 11.51 16.55 -0.21
C ASP A 244 12.52 15.59 -0.86
N ASP A 245 13.09 14.67 -0.08
CA ASP A 245 14.05 13.67 -0.53
C ASP A 245 13.37 12.31 -0.69
N GLU A 246 12.75 11.80 0.39
CA GLU A 246 12.14 10.47 0.40
C GLU A 246 10.77 10.52 1.08
N SER A 247 9.76 9.99 0.40
CA SER A 247 8.42 9.89 0.99
C SER A 247 7.57 8.78 0.38
N TRP A 248 6.45 8.48 1.01
CA TRP A 248 5.47 7.53 0.53
C TRP A 248 4.04 7.99 0.78
N GLY A 249 3.12 7.29 0.15
CA GLY A 249 1.69 7.47 0.37
C GLY A 249 0.89 6.21 0.03
N LEU A 250 -0.40 6.27 0.32
CA LEU A 250 -1.35 5.21 0.04
C LEU A 250 -2.51 5.74 -0.78
N ASP A 251 -2.97 4.92 -1.71
CA ASP A 251 -4.20 5.15 -2.46
C ASP A 251 -4.99 3.85 -2.64
N ASN A 252 -6.26 3.96 -3.05
CA ASN A 252 -7.15 2.85 -3.40
C ASN A 252 -7.20 1.76 -2.31
N VAL A 253 -7.23 2.18 -1.04
CA VAL A 253 -7.23 1.26 0.11
C VAL A 253 -8.61 0.63 0.23
N CYS A 254 -8.67 -0.68 0.06
CA CYS A 254 -9.89 -1.48 0.05
C CYS A 254 -9.75 -2.68 0.98
N VAL A 255 -10.69 -2.81 1.92
CA VAL A 255 -10.79 -3.99 2.79
C VAL A 255 -12.04 -4.75 2.45
N ARG A 256 -11.87 -6.03 2.15
CA ARG A 256 -12.95 -7.00 1.93
C ARG A 256 -12.93 -8.06 3.00
N ILE A 257 -14.10 -8.57 3.35
CA ILE A 257 -14.27 -9.75 4.19
C ILE A 257 -15.04 -10.82 3.45
N SER A 258 -14.80 -12.07 3.80
CA SER A 258 -15.61 -13.18 3.33
C SER A 258 -15.73 -14.28 4.38
N ASP A 259 -16.84 -14.99 4.34
CA ASP A 259 -16.89 -16.31 4.98
C ASP A 259 -15.92 -17.22 4.23
N ALA A 260 -15.16 -18.08 4.91
CA ALA A 260 -14.36 -19.07 4.17
C ALA A 260 -15.33 -19.90 3.31
N ALA A 261 -14.94 -20.26 2.08
CA ALA A 261 -15.66 -21.30 1.36
C ALA A 261 -15.73 -22.53 2.28
N ASP A 262 -16.95 -22.98 2.62
CA ASP A 262 -17.10 -24.30 3.21
C ASP A 262 -16.47 -25.28 2.19
N ARG A 263 -15.35 -25.88 2.61
CA ARG A 263 -14.62 -26.86 1.81
C ARG A 263 -15.43 -28.13 1.68
#